data_AF-A0A7X7NJQ0-F1
#
_entry.id   AF-A0A7X7NJQ0-F1
#
_cell.length_a   1.000
_cell.length_b   1.000
_cell.length_c   1.000
_cell.angle_alpha   90.00
_cell.angle_beta   90.00
_cell.angle_gamma   90.00
#
_symmetry.space_group_name_H-M   'P 1'
#
loop_
_entity.id
_entity.type
_entity.pdbx_description
1 polymer ?
#
loop_
_entity_poly.entity_id
_entity_poly.type
_entity_poly.pdbx_seq_one_letter_code
_entity_poly.pdbx_strand_id
1 'polypeptide(L)'
;TVETYPEGYEPGVPAKNLYRKFGFAETESNLTGPHGLPVCRMTLDLSAEQRGASFHYRYPEFIRDSRREFCPACNGLPAPKGQVDLEISDRVWIVAEYPGQGRLFGKMYVMPRAHAFHFEQMPEDQMIPFMREVRRVGGALRKVTGAEKINYEMHANSGAHLHIHLFPRYLDDDFPSAPIDCRVCEPAPYEDYGEFIWFIQQMKKELQKTPL
;
A
#
# COMPACT_ATOMS: atom_id res chain seq x y z
N THR A 1 4.74 2.37 -18.81
CA THR A 1 6.06 2.90 -19.20
C THR A 1 7.03 2.70 -18.05
N VAL A 2 8.33 2.68 -18.31
CA VAL A 2 9.39 2.62 -17.29
C VAL A 2 10.41 3.71 -17.62
N GLU A 3 11.00 4.33 -16.60
CA GLU A 3 12.16 5.20 -16.76
C GLU A 3 13.42 4.40 -16.41
N THR A 4 14.35 4.32 -17.36
CA THR A 4 15.60 3.56 -17.23
C THR A 4 16.75 4.32 -17.89
N TYR A 5 17.90 3.71 -18.10
CA TYR A 5 19.07 4.41 -18.63
C TYR A 5 19.08 4.49 -20.16
N PRO A 6 19.59 5.60 -20.75
CA PRO A 6 19.70 5.76 -22.20
C PRO A 6 20.75 4.82 -22.80
N GLU A 7 20.77 4.74 -24.14
CA GLU A 7 21.80 3.96 -24.84
C GLU A 7 23.19 4.54 -24.54
N GLY A 8 24.19 3.67 -24.37
CA GLY A 8 25.57 4.09 -24.13
C GLY A 8 25.87 4.55 -22.69
N TYR A 9 24.89 4.55 -21.78
CA TYR A 9 25.16 4.69 -20.35
C TYR A 9 25.63 3.34 -19.77
N GLU A 10 26.94 3.12 -19.77
CA GLU A 10 27.62 1.89 -19.33
C GLU A 10 27.03 1.25 -18.05
N PRO A 11 26.85 1.98 -16.92
CA PRO A 11 26.30 1.38 -15.70
C PRO A 11 24.85 0.87 -15.86
N GLY A 12 24.11 1.39 -16.84
CA GLY A 12 22.69 1.12 -17.05
C GLY A 12 22.36 0.09 -18.12
N VAL A 13 23.37 -0.41 -18.85
CA VAL A 13 23.18 -1.38 -19.95
C VAL A 13 22.43 -2.64 -19.49
N PRO A 14 22.71 -3.23 -18.32
CA PRO A 14 21.95 -4.40 -17.85
C PRO A 14 20.45 -4.13 -17.69
N ALA A 15 20.08 -2.97 -17.13
CA ALA A 15 18.68 -2.59 -16.92
C ALA A 15 17.97 -2.37 -18.26
N LYS A 16 18.59 -1.66 -19.21
CA LYS A 16 18.01 -1.42 -20.53
C LYS A 16 17.82 -2.71 -21.33
N ASN A 17 18.81 -3.60 -21.32
CA ASN A 17 18.72 -4.90 -21.99
C ASN A 17 17.62 -5.78 -21.41
N LEU A 18 17.40 -5.72 -20.09
CA LEU A 18 16.29 -6.41 -19.44
C LEU A 18 14.94 -5.93 -20.00
N TYR A 19 14.70 -4.62 -20.06
CA TYR A 19 13.45 -4.08 -20.59
C TYR A 19 13.25 -4.42 -22.07
N ARG A 20 14.30 -4.35 -22.89
CA ARG A 20 14.26 -4.78 -24.31
C ARG A 20 13.85 -6.25 -24.45
N LYS A 21 14.42 -7.13 -23.62
CA LYS A 21 14.10 -8.57 -23.62
C LYS A 21 12.59 -8.82 -23.40
N PHE A 22 11.92 -7.98 -22.61
CA PHE A 22 10.49 -8.06 -22.35
C PHE A 22 9.64 -7.18 -23.28
N GLY A 23 10.18 -6.75 -24.42
CA GLY A 23 9.44 -6.06 -25.48
C GLY A 23 9.23 -4.57 -25.29
N PHE A 24 9.84 -3.95 -24.27
CA PHE A 24 9.79 -2.49 -24.13
C PHE A 24 10.62 -1.83 -25.24
N ALA A 25 10.06 -0.78 -25.85
CA ALA A 25 10.74 0.07 -26.81
C ALA A 25 11.01 1.46 -26.19
N GLU A 26 12.14 2.07 -26.51
CA GLU A 26 12.40 3.46 -26.11
C GLU A 26 11.47 4.39 -26.88
N THR A 27 10.72 5.21 -26.14
CA THR A 27 9.76 6.17 -26.71
C THR A 27 10.17 7.61 -26.46
N GLU A 28 10.96 7.88 -25.41
CA GLU A 28 11.51 9.21 -25.15
C GLU A 28 12.94 9.10 -24.61
N SER A 29 13.81 10.01 -25.03
CA SER A 29 15.25 9.99 -24.72
C SER A 29 15.68 11.29 -24.04
N ASN A 30 16.90 11.31 -23.49
CA ASN A 30 17.55 12.50 -22.93
C ASN A 30 16.78 13.14 -21.76
N LEU A 31 16.18 12.31 -20.92
CA LEU A 31 15.50 12.74 -19.70
C LEU A 31 16.50 12.78 -18.52
N THR A 32 16.15 13.53 -17.48
CA THR A 32 16.89 13.53 -16.21
C THR A 32 16.00 12.95 -15.13
N GLY A 33 16.45 11.86 -14.51
CA GLY A 33 15.70 11.14 -13.48
C GLY A 33 15.72 11.86 -12.12
N PRO A 34 14.95 11.34 -11.14
CA PRO A 34 14.76 11.96 -9.82
C PRO A 34 16.04 12.12 -8.98
N HIS A 35 17.13 11.46 -9.36
CA HIS A 35 18.44 11.55 -8.71
C HIS A 35 19.51 12.26 -9.57
N GLY A 36 19.10 13.04 -10.58
CA GLY A 36 20.02 13.76 -11.47
C GLY A 36 20.77 12.87 -12.47
N LEU A 37 20.37 11.60 -12.58
CA LEU A 37 20.96 10.64 -13.50
C LEU A 37 20.31 10.74 -14.88
N PRO A 38 21.05 10.51 -15.98
CA PRO A 38 20.45 10.44 -17.31
C PRO A 38 19.52 9.24 -17.41
N VAL A 39 18.30 9.47 -17.89
CA VAL A 39 17.28 8.43 -18.10
C VAL A 39 16.63 8.54 -19.49
N CYS A 40 16.00 7.47 -19.96
CA CYS A 40 15.10 7.42 -21.08
C CYS A 40 13.80 6.75 -20.65
N ARG A 41 12.70 7.03 -21.34
CA ARG A 41 11.41 6.39 -21.11
C ARG A 41 11.23 5.27 -22.12
N MET A 42 10.97 4.07 -21.61
CA MET A 42 10.60 2.92 -22.42
C MET A 42 9.14 2.54 -22.19
N THR A 43 8.46 2.16 -23.26
CA THR A 43 7.04 1.81 -23.26
C THR A 43 6.86 0.41 -23.83
N LEU A 44 6.07 -0.40 -23.13
CA LEU A 44 5.56 -1.67 -23.63
C LEU A 44 4.07 -1.47 -23.92
N ASP A 45 3.65 -1.85 -25.11
CA ASP A 45 2.24 -1.87 -25.49
C ASP A 45 1.61 -3.14 -24.89
N LEU A 46 0.88 -2.98 -23.78
CA LEU A 46 0.22 -4.09 -23.10
C LEU A 46 -1.17 -4.31 -23.70
N SER A 47 -1.53 -5.56 -23.95
CA SER A 47 -2.87 -5.96 -24.40
C SER A 47 -3.96 -5.41 -23.45
N ALA A 48 -5.07 -4.93 -24.02
CA ALA A 48 -6.18 -4.25 -23.36
C ALA A 48 -7.00 -5.06 -22.34
N GLU A 49 -6.56 -6.25 -21.91
CA GLU A 49 -7.25 -7.00 -20.85
C GLU A 49 -7.05 -6.31 -19.49
N GLN A 50 -8.01 -5.46 -19.13
CA GLN A 50 -8.05 -4.78 -17.85
C GLN A 50 -8.35 -5.78 -16.72
N ARG A 51 -7.50 -5.84 -15.70
CA ARG A 51 -7.76 -6.61 -14.48
C ARG A 51 -7.48 -5.79 -13.22
N GLY A 52 -8.53 -5.21 -12.62
CA GLY A 52 -8.47 -4.56 -11.31
C GLY A 52 -8.17 -3.06 -11.35
N ALA A 53 -7.89 -2.48 -10.17
CA ALA A 53 -7.78 -1.03 -9.97
C ALA A 53 -6.34 -0.51 -9.84
N SER A 54 -5.32 -1.32 -10.15
CA SER A 54 -3.92 -0.91 -9.99
C SER A 54 -3.49 0.11 -11.04
N PHE A 55 -2.39 0.83 -10.77
CA PHE A 55 -1.83 1.85 -11.67
C PHE A 55 -1.54 1.32 -13.08
N HIS A 56 -1.31 0.00 -13.24
CA HIS A 56 -1.08 -0.63 -14.55
C HIS A 56 -2.24 -0.41 -15.52
N TYR A 57 -3.47 -0.26 -15.01
CA TYR A 57 -4.69 -0.11 -15.82
C TYR A 57 -5.30 1.29 -15.72
N ARG A 58 -4.87 2.10 -14.74
CA ARG A 58 -5.42 3.44 -14.43
C ARG A 58 -4.30 4.47 -14.20
N TYR A 59 -3.24 4.39 -15.01
CA TYR A 59 -2.02 5.17 -14.80
C TYR A 59 -2.27 6.69 -14.82
N PRO A 60 -3.02 7.27 -15.80
CA PRO A 60 -3.24 8.71 -15.84
C PRO A 60 -3.93 9.25 -14.58
N GLU A 61 -4.93 8.54 -14.06
CA GLU A 61 -5.59 8.91 -12.81
C GLU A 61 -4.66 8.71 -11.63
N PHE A 62 -3.96 7.59 -11.56
CA PHE A 62 -3.05 7.26 -10.47
C PHE A 62 -1.92 8.28 -10.31
N ILE A 63 -1.25 8.65 -11.41
CA ILE A 63 -0.15 9.63 -11.37
C ILE A 63 -0.65 11.06 -11.17
N ARG A 64 -1.91 11.36 -11.50
CA ARG A 64 -2.54 12.62 -11.10
C ARG A 64 -2.72 12.63 -9.58
N ASP A 65 -3.34 11.59 -9.04
CA ASP A 65 -3.70 11.45 -7.63
C ASP A 65 -2.46 11.29 -6.71
N SER A 66 -1.28 10.97 -7.26
CA SER A 66 -0.01 10.97 -6.51
C SER A 66 0.47 12.36 -6.10
N ARG A 67 -0.07 13.42 -6.71
CA ARG A 67 0.22 14.80 -6.34
C ARG A 67 -0.68 15.24 -5.20
N ARG A 68 -0.12 15.87 -4.17
CA ARG A 68 -0.85 16.32 -2.97
C ARG A 68 -2.11 17.13 -3.30
N GLU A 69 -2.04 18.00 -4.30
CA GLU A 69 -3.15 18.84 -4.77
C GLU A 69 -4.37 18.04 -5.29
N PHE A 70 -4.16 16.80 -5.74
CA PHE A 70 -5.21 15.91 -6.25
C PHE A 70 -5.39 14.63 -5.43
N CYS A 71 -4.57 14.43 -4.39
CA CYS A 71 -4.58 13.23 -3.58
C CYS A 71 -5.92 13.03 -2.85
N PRO A 72 -6.65 11.92 -3.07
CA PRO A 72 -7.94 11.67 -2.42
C PRO A 72 -7.88 11.75 -0.89
N ALA A 73 -6.83 11.17 -0.28
CA ALA A 73 -6.67 11.16 1.17
C ALA A 73 -6.38 12.57 1.74
N CYS A 74 -5.47 13.32 1.13
CA CYS A 74 -5.14 14.68 1.58
C CYS A 74 -6.30 15.67 1.40
N ASN A 75 -7.15 15.44 0.40
CA ASN A 75 -8.28 16.32 0.08
C ASN A 75 -9.60 15.84 0.70
N GLY A 76 -9.55 14.85 1.61
CA GLY A 76 -10.72 14.41 2.37
C GLY A 76 -11.82 13.78 1.52
N LEU A 77 -11.47 13.16 0.38
CA LEU A 77 -12.43 12.42 -0.41
C LEU A 77 -12.90 11.17 0.38
N PRO A 78 -14.15 10.72 0.19
CA PRO A 78 -14.67 9.56 0.89
C PRO A 78 -13.81 8.31 0.65
N ALA A 79 -13.58 7.56 1.72
CA ALA A 79 -12.90 6.28 1.65
C ALA A 79 -13.75 5.24 0.87
N PRO A 80 -13.13 4.20 0.28
CA PRO A 80 -13.86 3.08 -0.28
C PRO A 80 -14.88 2.48 0.70
N LYS A 81 -15.97 1.91 0.17
CA LYS A 81 -17.01 1.27 0.99
C LYS A 81 -16.41 0.16 1.86
N GLY A 82 -16.95 0.00 3.07
CA GLY A 82 -16.53 -1.03 4.01
C GLY A 82 -15.36 -0.62 4.93
N GLN A 83 -14.84 0.60 4.78
CA GLN A 83 -13.77 1.11 5.64
C GLN A 83 -14.31 1.85 6.86
N VAL A 84 -13.69 1.63 8.02
CA VAL A 84 -14.07 2.23 9.31
C VAL A 84 -12.84 2.78 10.03
N ASP A 85 -12.86 4.07 10.36
CA ASP A 85 -11.81 4.71 11.13
C ASP A 85 -11.79 4.23 12.59
N LEU A 86 -10.64 3.68 12.99
CA LEU A 86 -10.36 3.30 14.37
C LEU A 86 -9.79 4.48 15.16
N GLU A 87 -8.86 5.20 14.56
CA GLU A 87 -8.20 6.36 15.15
C GLU A 87 -7.75 7.30 14.02
N ILE A 88 -7.95 8.59 14.22
CA ILE A 88 -7.44 9.65 13.37
C ILE A 88 -6.65 10.58 14.28
N SER A 89 -5.34 10.66 14.06
CA SER A 89 -4.44 11.56 14.80
C SER A 89 -3.83 12.60 13.87
N ASP A 90 -2.94 13.42 14.42
CA ASP A 90 -2.07 14.33 13.65
C ASP A 90 -1.04 13.57 12.79
N ARG A 91 -0.79 12.28 13.09
CA ARG A 91 0.24 11.45 12.45
C ARG A 91 -0.30 10.41 11.49
N VAL A 92 -1.40 9.75 11.84
CA VAL A 92 -1.91 8.60 11.09
C VAL A 92 -3.44 8.55 11.02
N TRP A 93 -3.92 7.92 9.95
CA TRP A 93 -5.21 7.24 9.93
C TRP A 93 -5.00 5.76 10.18
N ILE A 94 -5.81 5.19 11.08
CA ILE A 94 -5.84 3.76 11.37
C ILE A 94 -7.23 3.27 10.98
N VAL A 95 -7.31 2.39 9.99
CA VAL A 95 -8.57 2.06 9.31
C VAL A 95 -8.75 0.56 9.20
N ALA A 96 -9.89 0.05 9.65
CA ALA A 96 -10.30 -1.34 9.48
C ALA A 96 -11.19 -1.51 8.25
N GLU A 97 -11.29 -2.73 7.73
CA GLU A 97 -12.07 -3.04 6.53
C GLU A 97 -13.00 -4.24 6.74
N TYR A 98 -14.22 -4.15 6.21
CA TYR A 98 -15.22 -5.22 6.20
C TYR A 98 -15.70 -5.54 4.77
N PRO A 99 -15.78 -6.82 4.37
CA PRO A 99 -15.24 -8.01 5.04
C PRO A 99 -13.74 -8.11 4.72
N GLY A 100 -12.87 -7.97 5.72
CA GLY A 100 -11.41 -7.85 5.55
C GLY A 100 -10.83 -8.75 4.44
N GLN A 101 -10.07 -8.15 3.53
CA GLN A 101 -9.46 -8.84 2.39
C GLN A 101 -8.53 -9.99 2.81
N GLY A 102 -8.45 -11.00 1.94
CA GLY A 102 -7.63 -12.19 2.17
C GLY A 102 -8.24 -13.18 3.16
N ARG A 103 -9.54 -13.04 3.52
CA ARG A 103 -10.18 -13.87 4.57
C ARG A 103 -9.40 -13.90 5.88
N LEU A 104 -8.70 -12.81 6.20
CA LEU A 104 -7.93 -12.69 7.43
C LEU A 104 -8.67 -11.81 8.43
N PHE A 105 -9.05 -12.41 9.55
CA PHE A 105 -9.68 -11.70 10.67
C PHE A 105 -8.80 -10.55 11.15
N GLY A 106 -9.37 -9.35 11.23
CA GLY A 106 -8.68 -8.15 11.72
C GLY A 106 -7.80 -7.43 10.70
N LYS A 107 -7.86 -7.79 9.41
CA LYS A 107 -7.17 -7.05 8.34
C LYS A 107 -7.47 -5.56 8.41
N MET A 108 -6.42 -4.74 8.37
CA MET A 108 -6.53 -3.29 8.47
C MET A 108 -5.40 -2.58 7.72
N TYR A 109 -5.38 -1.25 7.73
CA TYR A 109 -4.23 -0.50 7.25
C TYR A 109 -3.94 0.75 8.10
N VAL A 110 -2.69 1.20 8.02
CA VAL A 110 -2.22 2.46 8.61
C VAL A 110 -1.73 3.36 7.48
N MET A 111 -2.15 4.61 7.50
CA MET A 111 -1.81 5.61 6.48
C MET A 111 -1.24 6.86 7.17
N PRO A 112 -0.09 7.41 6.74
CA PRO A 112 0.45 8.63 7.31
C PRO A 112 -0.41 9.83 6.91
N ARG A 113 -0.58 10.79 7.82
CA ARG A 113 -1.23 12.09 7.54
C ARG A 113 -0.42 12.95 6.57
N ALA A 114 0.90 12.82 6.65
CA ALA A 114 1.81 13.38 5.66
C ALA A 114 1.55 12.77 4.28
N HIS A 115 1.55 13.62 3.25
CA HIS A 115 1.50 13.17 1.86
C HIS A 115 2.82 12.48 1.50
N ALA A 116 2.74 11.23 1.07
CA ALA A 116 3.88 10.49 0.55
C ALA A 116 3.43 9.63 -0.63
N PHE A 117 4.14 9.71 -1.75
CA PHE A 117 3.95 8.81 -2.89
C PHE A 117 4.87 7.59 -2.74
N HIS A 118 6.14 7.84 -2.45
CA HIS A 118 7.12 6.80 -2.11
C HIS A 118 7.62 6.95 -0.67
N PHE A 119 7.98 5.82 -0.06
CA PHE A 119 8.42 5.79 1.33
C PHE A 119 9.79 6.44 1.53
N GLU A 120 10.74 6.23 0.62
CA GLU A 120 12.09 6.81 0.70
C GLU A 120 12.12 8.34 0.56
N GLN A 121 11.03 8.92 0.04
CA GLN A 121 10.86 10.37 -0.08
C GLN A 121 10.32 11.01 1.20
N MET A 122 9.88 10.21 2.18
CA MET A 122 9.38 10.74 3.44
C MET A 122 10.53 11.34 4.26
N PRO A 123 10.44 12.62 4.66
CA PRO A 123 11.39 13.21 5.60
C PRO A 123 11.45 12.45 6.93
N GLU A 124 12.63 12.37 7.55
CA GLU A 124 12.83 11.59 8.78
C GLU A 124 11.91 12.02 9.93
N ASP A 125 11.64 13.32 10.05
CA ASP A 125 10.75 13.90 11.06
C ASP A 125 9.28 13.50 10.89
N GLN A 126 8.90 12.96 9.71
CA GLN A 126 7.57 12.41 9.42
C GLN A 126 7.58 10.88 9.39
N MET A 127 8.64 10.29 8.82
CA MET A 127 8.81 8.84 8.70
C MET A 127 8.96 8.16 10.07
N ILE A 128 9.78 8.72 10.97
CA ILE A 128 10.04 8.11 12.28
C ILE A 128 8.76 8.05 13.13
N PRO A 129 7.98 9.14 13.31
CA PRO A 129 6.69 9.06 14.01
C PRO A 129 5.72 8.10 13.33
N PHE A 130 5.63 8.10 12.00
CA PHE A 130 4.77 7.18 11.27
C PHE A 130 5.10 5.71 11.56
N MET A 131 6.39 5.32 11.46
CA MET A 131 6.80 3.94 11.73
C MET A 131 6.67 3.54 13.21
N ARG A 132 6.75 4.49 14.14
CA ARG A 132 6.40 4.25 15.55
C ARG A 132 4.92 3.93 15.72
N GLU A 133 4.04 4.63 15.01
CA GLU A 133 2.60 4.31 14.99
C GLU A 133 2.35 2.93 14.36
N VAL A 134 2.99 2.60 13.24
CA VAL A 134 2.88 1.27 12.61
C VAL A 134 3.28 0.16 13.59
N ARG A 135 4.37 0.35 14.34
CA ARG A 135 4.79 -0.57 15.41
C ARG A 135 3.75 -0.68 16.52
N ARG A 136 3.18 0.44 16.98
CA ARG A 136 2.13 0.47 18.03
C ARG A 136 0.89 -0.29 17.57
N VAL A 137 0.39 0.01 16.38
CA VAL A 137 -0.81 -0.61 15.81
C VAL A 137 -0.60 -2.10 15.59
N GLY A 138 0.55 -2.51 15.06
CA GLY A 138 0.85 -3.92 14.87
C GLY A 138 0.91 -4.73 16.16
N GLY A 139 1.44 -4.13 17.24
CA GLY A 139 1.41 -4.73 18.57
C GLY A 139 -0.01 -4.89 19.12
N ALA A 140 -0.83 -3.84 19.02
CA ALA A 140 -2.24 -3.86 19.44
C ALA A 140 -3.04 -4.89 18.63
N LEU A 141 -2.88 -4.89 17.31
CA LEU A 141 -3.56 -5.79 16.40
C LEU A 141 -3.25 -7.25 16.74
N ARG A 142 -1.97 -7.60 16.90
CA ARG A 142 -1.57 -8.96 17.28
C ARG A 142 -2.22 -9.40 18.59
N LYS A 143 -2.28 -8.52 19.58
CA LYS A 143 -2.87 -8.82 20.89
C LYS A 143 -4.39 -8.98 20.84
N VAL A 144 -5.08 -8.13 20.08
CA VAL A 144 -6.54 -8.19 19.94
C VAL A 144 -6.98 -9.42 19.15
N THR A 145 -6.22 -9.78 18.12
CA THR A 145 -6.57 -10.87 17.20
C THR A 145 -6.03 -12.24 17.60
N GLY A 146 -5.08 -12.29 18.54
CA GLY A 146 -4.38 -13.52 18.90
C GLY A 146 -3.48 -14.08 17.79
N ALA A 147 -3.22 -13.33 16.73
CA ALA A 147 -2.44 -13.80 15.59
C ALA A 147 -1.00 -14.16 15.97
N GLU A 148 -0.48 -15.22 15.33
CA GLU A 148 0.90 -15.66 15.53
C GLU A 148 1.89 -14.64 14.97
N LYS A 149 1.56 -14.08 13.80
CA LYS A 149 2.39 -13.10 13.09
C LYS A 149 1.53 -11.99 12.50
N ILE A 150 2.11 -10.80 12.37
CA ILE A 150 1.58 -9.73 11.52
C ILE A 150 2.48 -9.59 10.29
N ASN A 151 1.88 -9.59 9.10
CA ASN A 151 2.54 -9.14 7.87
C ASN A 151 2.24 -7.65 7.65
N TYR A 152 3.26 -6.91 7.24
CA TYR A 152 3.18 -5.47 6.97
C TYR A 152 3.50 -5.28 5.50
N GLU A 153 2.52 -4.82 4.73
CA GLU A 153 2.59 -4.77 3.29
C GLU A 153 2.36 -3.36 2.77
N MET A 154 3.41 -2.78 2.20
CA MET A 154 3.40 -1.43 1.63
C MET A 154 3.49 -1.54 0.11
N HIS A 155 2.32 -1.67 -0.53
CA HIS A 155 2.22 -1.76 -2.00
C HIS A 155 1.82 -0.43 -2.63
N ALA A 156 0.70 0.14 -2.19
CA ALA A 156 0.11 1.38 -2.72
C ALA A 156 -0.20 1.37 -4.23
N ASN A 157 -0.42 0.19 -4.83
CA ASN A 157 -0.63 0.07 -6.28
C ASN A 157 -1.99 0.60 -6.79
N SER A 158 -3.03 0.61 -5.94
CA SER A 158 -4.39 1.02 -6.32
C SER A 158 -4.80 2.38 -5.74
N GLY A 159 -3.99 2.93 -4.83
CA GLY A 159 -4.18 4.25 -4.24
C GLY A 159 -2.81 4.86 -3.99
N ALA A 160 -2.53 5.99 -4.66
CA ALA A 160 -1.19 6.55 -4.73
C ALA A 160 -0.66 7.10 -3.40
N HIS A 161 -1.54 7.45 -2.45
CA HIS A 161 -1.11 7.86 -1.12
C HIS A 161 -0.58 6.64 -0.36
N LEU A 162 0.65 6.73 0.15
CA LEU A 162 1.32 5.64 0.84
C LEU A 162 0.47 5.07 1.98
N HIS A 163 0.36 3.75 2.07
CA HIS A 163 -0.29 3.08 3.19
C HIS A 163 0.32 1.70 3.39
N ILE A 164 0.21 1.20 4.61
CA ILE A 164 0.70 -0.13 4.99
C ILE A 164 -0.49 -0.96 5.43
N HIS A 165 -0.76 -2.04 4.71
CA HIS A 165 -1.70 -3.05 5.15
C HIS A 165 -1.08 -3.91 6.23
N LEU A 166 -1.86 -4.19 7.27
CA LEU A 166 -1.51 -5.10 8.35
C LEU A 166 -2.42 -6.31 8.26
N PHE A 167 -1.79 -7.48 8.10
CA PHE A 167 -2.47 -8.75 7.95
C PHE A 167 -2.12 -9.68 9.12
N PRO A 168 -3.08 -9.96 10.03
CA PRO A 168 -2.94 -11.00 11.04
C PRO A 168 -2.84 -12.37 10.39
N ARG A 169 -1.86 -13.18 10.80
CA ARG A 169 -1.56 -14.51 10.25
C ARG A 169 -1.80 -15.58 11.29
N TYR A 170 -2.32 -16.72 10.82
CA TYR A 170 -2.71 -17.86 11.63
C TYR A 170 -2.08 -19.13 11.07
N LEU A 171 -1.99 -20.18 11.88
CA LEU A 171 -1.36 -21.43 11.45
C LEU A 171 -2.15 -22.14 10.33
N ASP A 172 -3.44 -21.88 10.27
CA ASP A 172 -4.42 -22.48 9.35
C ASP A 172 -4.96 -21.48 8.32
N ASP A 173 -4.31 -20.33 8.13
CA ASP A 173 -4.74 -19.39 7.09
C ASP A 173 -4.45 -19.91 5.66
N ASP A 174 -5.14 -19.33 4.68
CA ASP A 174 -5.14 -19.78 3.28
C ASP A 174 -3.83 -19.53 2.52
N PHE A 175 -2.86 -18.84 3.12
CA PHE A 175 -1.65 -18.37 2.42
C PHE A 175 -0.34 -18.89 3.05
N PRO A 176 -0.21 -20.19 3.36
CA PRO A 176 1.05 -20.72 3.84
C PRO A 176 2.10 -20.59 2.73
N SER A 177 3.20 -19.89 3.03
CA SER A 177 4.30 -19.65 2.07
C SER A 177 3.91 -18.89 0.79
N ALA A 178 2.76 -18.19 0.79
CA ALA A 178 2.28 -17.40 -0.35
C ALA A 178 2.08 -15.93 0.04
N PRO A 179 2.16 -14.98 -0.91
CA PRO A 179 1.64 -13.63 -0.68
C PRO A 179 0.12 -13.69 -0.48
N ILE A 180 -0.40 -12.75 0.30
CA ILE A 180 -1.84 -12.67 0.56
C ILE A 180 -2.55 -12.18 -0.71
N ASP A 181 -3.52 -12.95 -1.18
CA ASP A 181 -4.36 -12.54 -2.29
C ASP A 181 -5.57 -11.73 -1.80
N CYS A 182 -5.45 -10.40 -1.84
CA CYS A 182 -6.52 -9.49 -1.42
C CYS A 182 -7.81 -9.59 -2.28
N ARG A 183 -7.81 -10.35 -3.37
CA ARG A 183 -9.00 -10.62 -4.20
C ARG A 183 -9.87 -11.73 -3.60
N VAL A 184 -9.33 -12.51 -2.67
CA VAL A 184 -10.01 -13.60 -1.99
C VAL A 184 -10.69 -13.04 -0.74
N CYS A 185 -12.01 -12.84 -0.81
CA CYS A 185 -12.79 -12.23 0.29
C CYS A 185 -13.90 -13.12 0.85
N GLU A 186 -14.20 -14.25 0.20
CA GLU A 186 -15.33 -15.12 0.54
C GLU A 186 -14.89 -16.55 0.82
N PRO A 187 -15.24 -17.20 1.94
CA PRO A 187 -16.11 -16.66 2.98
C PRO A 187 -15.46 -15.49 3.71
N ALA A 188 -16.29 -14.54 4.14
CA ALA A 188 -15.84 -13.43 4.96
C ALA A 188 -15.14 -13.96 6.23
N PRO A 189 -14.09 -13.28 6.73
CA PRO A 189 -13.42 -13.70 7.97
C PRO A 189 -14.22 -13.40 9.24
N TYR A 190 -15.40 -12.79 9.09
CA TYR A 190 -16.33 -12.48 10.17
C TYR A 190 -17.62 -13.27 9.91
N GLU A 191 -18.16 -13.92 10.93
CA GLU A 191 -19.44 -14.63 10.82
C GLU A 191 -20.60 -13.66 10.57
N ASP A 192 -20.53 -12.48 11.20
CA ASP A 192 -21.46 -11.38 10.99
C ASP A 192 -20.82 -10.00 11.24
N TYR A 193 -21.60 -8.94 10.99
CA TYR A 193 -21.15 -7.57 11.20
C TYR A 193 -20.94 -7.22 12.69
N GLY A 194 -21.62 -7.91 13.61
CA GLY A 194 -21.44 -7.75 15.05
C GLY A 194 -20.04 -8.15 15.52
N GLU A 195 -19.48 -9.22 14.96
CA GLU A 195 -18.09 -9.63 15.22
C GLU A 195 -17.09 -8.57 14.74
N PHE A 196 -17.33 -7.96 13.59
CA PHE A 196 -16.53 -6.82 13.12
C PHE A 196 -16.62 -5.63 14.09
N ILE A 197 -17.82 -5.29 14.58
CA ILE A 197 -17.97 -4.24 15.59
C ILE A 197 -17.24 -4.57 16.89
N TRP A 198 -17.24 -5.83 17.33
CA TRP A 198 -16.45 -6.26 18.49
C TRP A 198 -14.95 -6.02 18.25
N PHE A 199 -14.43 -6.40 17.10
CA PHE A 199 -13.03 -6.15 16.72
C PHE A 199 -12.70 -4.65 16.77
N ILE A 200 -13.55 -3.80 16.19
CA ILE A 200 -13.39 -2.33 16.23
C ILE A 200 -13.28 -1.83 17.67
N GLN A 201 -14.16 -2.31 18.57
CA GLN A 201 -14.16 -1.89 19.96
C GLN A 201 -12.90 -2.33 20.71
N GLN A 202 -12.44 -3.56 20.50
CA GLN A 202 -11.22 -4.06 21.14
C GLN A 202 -9.98 -3.32 20.64
N MET A 203 -9.90 -3.06 19.33
CA MET A 203 -8.81 -2.27 18.77
C MET A 203 -8.77 -0.85 19.35
N LYS A 204 -9.91 -0.15 19.41
CA LYS A 204 -9.99 1.18 20.02
C LYS A 204 -9.53 1.16 21.49
N LYS A 205 -9.95 0.16 22.25
CA LYS A 205 -9.55 -0.01 23.66
C LYS A 205 -8.05 -0.29 23.82
N GLU A 206 -7.47 -1.11 22.96
CA GLU A 206 -6.04 -1.46 23.04
C GLU A 206 -5.16 -0.28 22.60
N LEU A 207 -5.55 0.45 21.55
CA LEU A 207 -4.81 1.60 21.03
C LEU A 207 -4.74 2.78 22.03
N GLN A 208 -5.73 2.91 22.92
CA GLN A 208 -5.76 3.93 23.98
C GLN A 208 -4.81 3.65 25.15
N LYS A 209 -4.23 2.45 25.24
CA LYS A 209 -3.29 2.12 26.31
C LYS A 209 -1.94 2.78 26.02
N THR A 210 -1.37 3.45 27.03
CA THR A 210 0.00 3.95 26.96
C THR A 210 0.94 2.77 26.68
N PRO A 211 1.85 2.86 25.70
CA PRO A 211 2.86 1.83 25.50
C PRO A 211 3.69 1.67 26.78
N LEU A 212 3.84 0.44 27.26
CA LEU A 212 4.77 0.08 28.34
C LEU A 212 6.22 0.35 27.93
#